data_AF-U3BLD6-F1
#
_entry.id   AF-U3BLD6-F1
#
_cell.length_a   1.000
_cell.length_b   1.000
_cell.length_c   1.000
_cell.angle_alpha   90.00
_cell.angle_beta   90.00
_cell.angle_gamma   90.00
#
_symmetry.space_group_name_H-M   'P 1'
#
loop_
_entity.id
_entity.type
_entity.pdbx_description
1 polymer ?
#
loop_
_entity_poly.entity_id
_entity_poly.type
_entity_poly.pdbx_seq_one_letter_code
_entity_poly.pdbx_strand_id
1 'polypeptide(L)'
;MSEFEKIIYTAAATIIGGLLIHAMSQLVQKLFIEPCHQYRQLNSRAISSLSFHSNMLNAKLRVDDNEEYRQRYYDGQDELRKLMADMKAQYITISPLWLAVALRLVPSRSTHRKVVRNLLTLSFFGSLSSPSDERTPYELAKETVKLMGSEF
;
A
#
# COMPACT_ATOMS: atom_id res chain seq x y z
N MET A 1 -7.19 56.35 10.58
CA MET A 1 -6.03 55.48 10.31
C MET A 1 -4.95 56.30 9.63
N SER A 2 -3.75 56.35 10.19
CA SER A 2 -2.60 56.97 9.54
C SER A 2 -2.08 56.08 8.39
N GLU A 3 -1.36 56.66 7.41
CA GLU A 3 -0.75 55.89 6.32
C GLU A 3 0.25 54.84 6.85
N PHE A 4 0.96 55.19 7.93
CA PHE A 4 1.88 54.30 8.61
C PHE A 4 1.19 53.05 9.18
N GLU A 5 0.02 53.20 9.81
CA GLU A 5 -0.78 52.07 10.27
C GLU A 5 -1.17 51.14 9.12
N LYS A 6 -1.60 51.70 7.97
CA LYS A 6 -1.97 50.90 6.80
C LYS A 6 -0.80 50.06 6.28
N ILE A 7 0.40 50.63 6.25
CA ILE A 7 1.61 49.93 5.82
C ILE A 7 1.91 48.76 6.76
N ILE A 8 1.85 49.00 8.08
CA ILE A 8 2.07 47.96 9.08
C ILE A 8 1.04 46.84 8.96
N TYR A 9 -0.25 47.17 8.84
CA TYR A 9 -1.30 46.15 8.71
C TYR A 9 -1.16 45.32 7.44
N THR A 10 -0.80 45.96 6.32
CA THR A 10 -0.60 45.26 5.05
C THR A 10 0.60 44.32 5.11
N ALA A 11 1.71 44.78 5.68
CA ALA A 11 2.90 43.95 5.89
C ALA A 11 2.61 42.77 6.82
N ALA A 12 1.96 43.02 7.96
CA ALA A 12 1.56 41.98 8.91
C ALA A 12 0.61 40.96 8.26
N ALA A 13 -0.40 41.42 7.53
CA ALA A 13 -1.33 40.55 6.81
C ALA A 13 -0.62 39.68 5.76
N THR A 14 0.38 40.22 5.07
CA THR A 14 1.16 39.50 4.06
C THR A 14 2.02 38.41 4.71
N ILE A 15 2.71 38.73 5.81
CA ILE A 15 3.53 37.78 6.56
C ILE A 15 2.68 36.65 7.11
N ILE A 16 1.57 36.99 7.78
CA ILE A 16 0.64 36.00 8.35
C ILE A 16 0.01 35.16 7.24
N GLY A 17 -0.43 35.79 6.16
CA GLY A 17 -0.99 35.10 4.99
C GLY A 17 0.00 34.12 4.37
N GLY A 18 1.24 34.53 4.16
CA GLY A 18 2.31 33.67 3.65
C GLY A 18 2.57 32.47 4.57
N LEU A 19 2.64 32.70 5.89
CA LEU A 19 2.85 31.65 6.88
C LEU A 19 1.68 30.65 6.92
N LEU A 20 0.44 31.14 6.84
CA LEU A 20 -0.76 30.29 6.78
C LEU A 20 -0.76 29.41 5.53
N ILE A 21 -0.49 29.98 4.34
CA ILE A 21 -0.42 29.22 3.09
C ILE A 21 0.67 28.16 3.17
N HIS A 22 1.85 28.53 3.70
CA HIS A 22 2.95 27.59 3.88
C HIS A 22 2.58 26.42 4.81
N ALA A 23 2.00 26.71 5.96
CA ALA A 23 1.58 25.69 6.92
C ALA A 23 0.51 24.75 6.34
N MET A 24 -0.48 25.31 5.62
CA MET A 24 -1.51 24.52 4.95
C MET A 24 -0.92 23.62 3.86
N SER A 25 0.04 24.12 3.07
CA SER A 25 0.74 23.33 2.05
C SER A 25 1.48 22.14 2.66
N GLN A 26 2.23 22.38 3.74
CA GLN A 26 2.95 21.31 4.48
C GLN A 26 1.99 20.26 5.04
N LEU A 27 0.85 20.69 5.57
CA LEU A 27 -0.18 19.80 6.11
C LEU A 27 -0.75 18.90 5.01
N VAL A 28 -1.10 19.45 3.84
CA VAL A 28 -1.57 18.67 2.69
C VAL A 28 -0.48 17.71 2.21
N GLN A 29 0.77 18.14 2.15
CA GLN A 29 1.88 17.30 1.72
C GLN A 29 2.06 16.09 2.65
N LYS A 30 2.08 16.31 3.97
CA LYS A 30 2.35 15.27 4.97
C LYS A 30 1.16 14.35 5.25
N LEU A 31 -0.07 14.85 5.22
CA LEU A 31 -1.25 14.04 5.54
C LEU A 31 -1.86 13.35 4.32
N PHE A 32 -1.65 13.90 3.12
CA PHE A 32 -2.31 13.41 1.91
C PHE A 32 -1.32 12.89 0.86
N ILE A 33 -0.40 13.74 0.39
CA ILE A 33 0.45 13.41 -0.77
C ILE A 33 1.42 12.28 -0.43
N GLU A 34 2.19 12.44 0.65
CA GLU A 34 3.21 11.48 1.06
C GLU A 34 2.60 10.11 1.41
N PRO A 35 1.49 10.03 2.18
CA PRO A 35 0.85 8.74 2.45
C PRO A 35 0.32 8.03 1.20
N CYS A 36 -0.26 8.77 0.26
CA CYS A 36 -0.71 8.19 -1.02
C CYS A 36 0.46 7.65 -1.85
N HIS A 37 1.56 8.39 -1.90
CA HIS A 37 2.77 7.97 -2.60
C HIS A 37 3.38 6.70 -1.99
N GLN A 38 3.53 6.67 -0.66
CA GLN A 38 4.01 5.50 0.07
C GLN A 38 3.11 4.27 -0.16
N TYR A 39 1.78 4.45 -0.15
CA TYR A 39 0.84 3.36 -0.46
C TYR A 39 1.06 2.80 -1.88
N ARG A 40 1.24 3.67 -2.89
CA ARG A 40 1.52 3.25 -4.27
C ARG A 40 2.86 2.50 -4.39
N GLN A 41 3.87 2.91 -3.64
CA GLN A 41 5.15 2.17 -3.59
C GLN A 41 4.97 0.77 -2.99
N LEU A 42 4.23 0.65 -1.89
CA LEU A 42 3.92 -0.66 -1.29
C LEU A 42 3.12 -1.55 -2.25
N ASN A 43 2.16 -0.97 -2.97
CA ASN A 43 1.40 -1.67 -4.01
C ASN A 43 2.32 -2.24 -5.11
N SER A 44 3.26 -1.43 -5.60
CA SER A 44 4.24 -1.87 -6.60
C SER A 44 5.17 -2.96 -6.06
N ARG A 45 5.60 -2.86 -4.80
CA ARG A 45 6.44 -3.88 -4.15
C ARG A 45 5.67 -5.20 -3.97
N ALA A 46 4.39 -5.13 -3.57
CA ALA A 46 3.53 -6.30 -3.47
C ALA A 46 3.36 -7.02 -4.80
N ILE A 47 3.12 -6.28 -5.89
CA ILE A 47 3.05 -6.86 -7.25
C ILE A 47 4.38 -7.54 -7.61
N SER A 48 5.51 -6.84 -7.42
CA SER A 48 6.83 -7.40 -7.73
C SER A 48 7.13 -8.67 -6.93
N SER A 49 6.78 -8.68 -5.64
CA SER A 49 6.99 -9.83 -4.75
C SER A 49 6.12 -11.02 -5.17
N LEU A 50 4.85 -10.78 -5.53
CA LEU A 50 3.96 -11.82 -6.06
C LEU A 50 4.46 -12.40 -7.39
N SER A 51 5.00 -11.58 -8.28
CA SER A 51 5.59 -12.04 -9.53
C SER A 51 6.88 -12.83 -9.31
N PHE A 52 7.76 -12.33 -8.43
CA PHE A 52 9.04 -12.97 -8.11
C PHE A 52 8.83 -14.34 -7.45
N HIS A 53 7.92 -14.44 -6.49
CA HIS A 53 7.59 -15.67 -5.78
C HIS A 53 6.51 -16.51 -6.49
N SER A 54 6.13 -16.18 -7.73
CA SER A 54 5.01 -16.81 -8.45
C SER A 54 5.12 -18.34 -8.53
N ASN A 55 6.33 -18.86 -8.76
CA ASN A 55 6.61 -20.30 -8.79
C ASN A 55 6.42 -20.98 -7.43
N MET A 56 6.56 -20.22 -6.34
CA MET A 56 6.48 -20.72 -4.96
C MET A 56 5.06 -20.61 -4.39
N LEU A 57 4.20 -19.76 -4.98
CA LEU A 57 2.81 -19.58 -4.53
C LEU A 57 2.02 -20.89 -4.50
N ASN A 58 2.24 -21.78 -5.46
CA ASN A 58 1.60 -23.10 -5.53
C ASN A 58 2.46 -24.21 -4.92
N ALA A 59 3.69 -23.93 -4.51
CA ALA A 59 4.59 -24.94 -3.98
C ALA A 59 4.15 -25.35 -2.57
N LYS A 60 4.33 -26.64 -2.25
CA LYS A 60 4.21 -27.19 -0.90
C LYS A 60 5.58 -27.66 -0.48
N LEU A 61 6.02 -27.24 0.71
CA LEU A 61 7.26 -27.72 1.30
C LEU A 61 7.19 -29.25 1.46
N ARG A 62 8.24 -29.94 1.03
CA ARG A 62 8.44 -31.37 1.23
C ARG A 62 9.52 -31.61 2.28
N VAL A 63 9.54 -32.82 2.83
CA VAL A 63 10.50 -33.20 3.89
C VAL A 63 11.92 -33.31 3.33
N ASP A 64 12.05 -33.64 2.05
CA ASP A 64 13.28 -33.81 1.29
C ASP A 64 13.79 -32.51 0.62
N ASP A 65 13.08 -31.39 0.79
CA ASP A 65 13.52 -30.11 0.23
C ASP A 65 14.83 -29.63 0.89
N ASN A 66 15.74 -29.13 0.06
CA ASN A 66 17.00 -28.55 0.50
C ASN A 66 16.76 -27.38 1.49
N GLU A 67 17.63 -27.25 2.50
CA GLU A 67 17.56 -26.20 3.51
C GLU A 67 17.52 -24.79 2.89
N GLU A 68 18.31 -24.55 1.84
CA GLU A 68 18.31 -23.28 1.11
C GLU A 68 16.96 -22.96 0.45
N TYR A 69 16.25 -23.98 -0.05
CA TYR A 69 14.91 -23.80 -0.61
C TYR A 69 13.89 -23.51 0.49
N ARG A 70 13.98 -24.22 1.62
CA ARG A 70 13.11 -24.01 2.78
C ARG A 70 13.28 -22.61 3.36
N GLN A 71 14.52 -22.10 3.42
CA GLN A 71 14.79 -20.74 3.86
C GLN A 71 14.16 -19.72 2.91
N ARG A 72 14.40 -19.83 1.59
CA ARG A 72 13.75 -18.95 0.59
C ARG A 72 12.23 -18.97 0.68
N TYR A 73 11.64 -20.12 0.99
CA TYR A 73 10.20 -20.27 1.17
C TYR A 73 9.70 -19.48 2.37
N TYR A 74 10.31 -19.63 3.54
CA TYR A 74 9.89 -18.85 4.72
C TYR A 74 10.17 -17.36 4.55
N ASP A 75 11.30 -16.98 3.96
CA ASP A 75 11.63 -15.59 3.67
C ASP A 75 10.56 -14.95 2.76
N GLY A 76 10.13 -15.65 1.71
CA GLY A 76 9.05 -15.17 0.82
C GLY A 76 7.69 -15.06 1.52
N GLN A 77 7.36 -16.00 2.42
CA GLN A 77 6.14 -15.90 3.24
C GLN A 77 6.16 -14.65 4.11
N ASP A 78 7.26 -14.43 4.82
CA ASP A 78 7.41 -13.31 5.75
C ASP A 78 7.45 -11.97 5.01
N GLU A 79 8.05 -11.93 3.82
CA GLU A 79 8.02 -10.77 2.94
C GLU A 79 6.58 -10.37 2.57
N LEU A 80 5.75 -11.32 2.13
CA LEU A 80 4.34 -11.06 1.79
C LEU A 80 3.52 -10.65 3.02
N ARG A 81 3.76 -11.26 4.19
CA ARG A 81 3.11 -10.86 5.45
C ARG A 81 3.46 -9.42 5.83
N LYS A 82 4.75 -9.07 5.72
CA LYS A 82 5.22 -7.73 6.00
C LYS A 82 4.61 -6.71 5.05
N LEU A 83 4.59 -6.99 3.75
CA LEU A 83 3.97 -6.12 2.76
C LEU A 83 2.46 -5.93 3.02
N MET A 84 1.76 -7.00 3.38
CA MET A 84 0.35 -6.94 3.78
C MET A 84 0.13 -6.03 4.99
N ALA A 85 0.95 -6.18 6.03
CA ALA A 85 0.88 -5.38 7.25
C ALA A 85 1.20 -3.90 6.97
N ASP A 86 2.25 -3.63 6.22
CA ASP A 86 2.67 -2.28 5.82
C ASP A 86 1.58 -1.61 4.98
N MET A 87 1.00 -2.31 4.00
CA MET A 87 -0.11 -1.79 3.18
C MET A 87 -1.32 -1.43 4.03
N LYS A 88 -1.68 -2.28 5.00
CA LYS A 88 -2.80 -2.03 5.91
C LYS A 88 -2.54 -0.81 6.79
N ALA A 89 -1.34 -0.69 7.36
CA ALA A 89 -0.96 0.45 8.19
C ALA A 89 -0.99 1.74 7.36
N GLN A 90 -0.38 1.74 6.19
CA GLN A 90 -0.27 2.90 5.32
C GLN A 90 -1.62 3.37 4.78
N TYR A 91 -2.58 2.47 4.56
CA TYR A 91 -3.91 2.86 4.10
C TYR A 91 -4.69 3.68 5.14
N ILE A 92 -4.45 3.43 6.43
CA ILE A 92 -5.14 4.10 7.53
C ILE A 92 -4.58 5.52 7.76
N THR A 93 -3.31 5.76 7.42
CA THR A 93 -2.66 7.07 7.62
C THR A 93 -3.09 8.13 6.59
N ILE A 94 -3.71 7.73 5.48
CA ILE A 94 -4.16 8.64 4.43
C ILE A 94 -5.35 9.48 4.91
N SER A 95 -5.16 10.79 4.99
CA SER A 95 -6.22 11.73 5.35
C SER A 95 -6.23 12.95 4.41
N PRO A 96 -7.37 13.32 3.80
CA PRO A 96 -8.67 12.63 3.86
C PRO A 96 -8.78 11.45 2.87
N LEU A 97 -9.08 10.25 3.36
CA LEU A 97 -9.18 9.04 2.53
C LEU A 97 -10.24 9.14 1.41
N TRP A 98 -11.40 9.76 1.67
CA TRP A 98 -12.47 9.88 0.69
C TRP A 98 -12.01 10.63 -0.58
N LEU A 99 -11.17 11.65 -0.40
CA LEU A 99 -10.61 12.43 -1.50
C LEU A 99 -9.59 11.61 -2.28
N ALA A 100 -8.73 10.85 -1.59
CA ALA A 100 -7.75 9.98 -2.24
C ALA A 100 -8.42 8.90 -3.11
N VAL A 101 -9.54 8.35 -2.62
CA VAL A 101 -10.38 7.39 -3.37
C VAL A 101 -11.07 8.07 -4.56
N ALA A 102 -11.64 9.27 -4.37
CA ALA A 102 -12.29 10.03 -5.44
C ALA A 102 -11.32 10.37 -6.59
N LEU A 103 -10.08 10.74 -6.26
CA LEU A 103 -8.99 11.00 -7.22
C LEU A 103 -8.36 9.73 -7.79
N ARG A 104 -8.85 8.53 -7.42
CA ARG A 104 -8.28 7.22 -7.83
C ARG A 104 -6.79 7.04 -7.50
N LEU A 105 -6.28 7.75 -6.50
CA LEU A 105 -4.90 7.59 -6.03
C LEU A 105 -4.72 6.31 -5.23
N VAL A 106 -5.78 5.88 -4.54
CA VAL A 106 -5.84 4.65 -3.75
C VAL A 106 -7.16 3.92 -3.98
N PRO A 107 -7.20 2.60 -3.81
CA PRO A 107 -8.42 1.82 -3.98
C PRO A 107 -9.46 2.12 -2.90
N SER A 108 -10.71 1.79 -3.20
CA SER A 108 -11.80 1.85 -2.22
C SER A 108 -11.52 0.91 -1.02
N ARG A 109 -12.18 1.17 0.12
CA ARG A 109 -12.01 0.36 1.34
C ARG A 109 -12.28 -1.14 1.11
N SER A 110 -13.27 -1.46 0.27
CA SER A 110 -13.63 -2.84 -0.04
C SER A 110 -12.55 -3.52 -0.90
N THR A 111 -12.05 -2.83 -1.91
CA THR A 111 -10.95 -3.33 -2.76
C THR A 111 -9.66 -3.49 -1.95
N HIS A 112 -9.28 -2.50 -1.14
CA HIS A 112 -8.12 -2.59 -0.26
C HIS A 112 -8.22 -3.79 0.70
N ARG A 113 -9.38 -3.97 1.35
CA ARG A 113 -9.60 -5.11 2.24
C ARG A 113 -9.46 -6.46 1.52
N LYS A 114 -9.93 -6.57 0.28
CA LYS A 114 -9.75 -7.77 -0.56
C LYS A 114 -8.27 -8.02 -0.84
N VAL A 115 -7.52 -7.00 -1.25
CA VAL A 115 -6.08 -7.09 -1.51
C VAL A 115 -5.32 -7.58 -0.28
N VAL A 116 -5.53 -6.95 0.88
CA VAL A 116 -4.87 -7.32 2.14
C VAL A 116 -5.21 -8.75 2.55
N ARG A 117 -6.47 -9.16 2.41
CA ARG A 117 -6.89 -10.54 2.70
C ARG A 117 -6.22 -11.53 1.75
N ASN A 118 -6.21 -11.24 0.46
CA ASN A 118 -5.60 -12.14 -0.52
C ASN A 118 -4.08 -12.24 -0.30
N LEU A 119 -3.39 -11.13 -0.01
CA LEU A 119 -1.96 -11.15 0.34
C LEU A 119 -1.70 -12.00 1.59
N LEU A 120 -2.55 -11.89 2.62
CA LEU A 120 -2.45 -12.76 3.79
C LEU A 120 -2.61 -14.23 3.42
N THR A 121 -3.61 -14.58 2.60
CA THR A 121 -3.80 -15.96 2.12
C THR A 121 -2.60 -16.45 1.31
N LEU A 122 -2.10 -15.63 0.39
CA LEU A 122 -0.94 -15.94 -0.45
C LEU A 122 0.34 -16.07 0.37
N SER A 123 0.45 -15.38 1.50
CA SER A 123 1.62 -15.48 2.39
C SER A 123 1.76 -16.84 3.06
N PHE A 124 0.74 -17.69 3.04
CA PHE A 124 0.87 -19.07 3.47
C PHE A 124 1.43 -19.98 2.36
N PHE A 125 1.53 -19.48 1.13
CA PHE A 125 1.81 -20.28 -0.06
C PHE A 125 0.89 -21.52 -0.12
N GLY A 126 1.15 -22.47 -1.01
CA GLY A 126 0.29 -23.64 -1.22
C GLY A 126 0.05 -24.52 0.01
N SER A 127 0.63 -24.19 1.19
CA SER A 127 0.45 -24.93 2.44
C SER A 127 -1.00 -25.05 2.92
N LEU A 128 -1.82 -24.02 2.71
CA LEU A 128 -3.25 -24.05 3.07
C LEU A 128 -4.14 -24.57 1.94
N SER A 129 -3.57 -24.79 0.75
CA SER A 129 -4.35 -25.15 -0.42
C SER A 129 -4.68 -26.64 -0.45
N SER A 130 -5.97 -26.95 -0.43
CA SER A 130 -6.49 -28.29 -0.66
C SER A 130 -6.64 -28.54 -2.17
N PRO A 131 -6.46 -29.78 -2.67
CA PRO A 131 -6.80 -30.13 -4.06
C PRO A 131 -8.27 -29.86 -4.42
N SER A 132 -9.14 -29.71 -3.42
CA SER A 132 -10.56 -29.38 -3.56
C SER A 132 -10.86 -27.88 -3.62
N ASP A 133 -9.86 -27.01 -3.47
CA ASP A 133 -10.10 -25.56 -3.48
C ASP A 133 -10.47 -25.09 -4.88
N GLU A 134 -11.57 -24.33 -4.99
CA GLU A 134 -12.08 -23.80 -6.25
C GLU A 134 -11.12 -22.84 -6.97
N ARG A 135 -10.09 -22.33 -6.29
CA ARG A 135 -9.12 -21.39 -6.85
C ARG A 135 -7.69 -21.76 -6.46
N THR A 136 -6.82 -21.79 -7.46
CA THR A 136 -5.40 -21.97 -7.21
C THR A 136 -4.78 -20.70 -6.61
N PRO A 137 -3.75 -20.80 -5.75
CA PRO A 137 -3.00 -19.62 -5.27
C PRO A 137 -2.50 -18.72 -6.40
N TYR A 138 -2.11 -19.30 -7.54
CA TYR A 138 -1.73 -18.53 -8.73
C TYR A 138 -2.88 -17.68 -9.29
N GLU A 139 -4.09 -18.22 -9.42
CA GLU A 139 -5.26 -17.44 -9.85
C GLU A 139 -5.62 -16.34 -8.85
N LEU A 140 -5.50 -16.65 -7.55
CA LEU A 140 -5.69 -15.67 -6.49
C LEU A 140 -4.67 -14.54 -6.59
N ALA A 141 -3.41 -14.83 -6.90
CA ALA A 141 -2.38 -13.81 -7.12
C ALA A 141 -2.68 -12.96 -8.36
N LYS A 142 -3.12 -13.58 -9.46
CA LYS A 142 -3.55 -12.87 -10.67
C LYS A 142 -4.72 -11.92 -10.41
N GLU A 143 -5.73 -12.37 -9.68
CA GLU A 143 -6.85 -11.52 -9.24
C GLU A 143 -6.34 -10.36 -8.36
N THR A 144 -5.41 -10.66 -7.45
CA THR A 144 -4.88 -9.70 -6.49
C THR A 144 -4.10 -8.58 -7.18
N VAL A 145 -3.25 -8.89 -8.17
CA VAL A 145 -2.55 -7.89 -9.00
C VAL A 145 -3.52 -7.08 -9.85
N LYS A 146 -4.57 -7.72 -10.40
CA LYS A 146 -5.64 -7.00 -11.11
C LYS A 146 -6.37 -5.99 -10.21
N LEU A 147 -6.66 -6.37 -8.96
CA LEU A 147 -7.24 -5.47 -7.96
C LEU A 147 -6.30 -4.31 -7.57
N MET A 148 -4.99 -4.54 -7.66
CA MET A 148 -3.95 -3.52 -7.46
C MET A 148 -3.74 -2.61 -8.69
N GLY A 149 -4.45 -2.87 -9.80
CA GLY A 149 -4.43 -2.03 -11.01
C GLY A 149 -3.29 -2.35 -11.99
N SER A 150 -2.71 -3.55 -11.93
CA SER A 150 -1.68 -4.02 -12.86
C SER A 150 -2.14 -5.30 -13.57
N GLU A 151 -1.51 -5.61 -14.70
CA GLU A 151 -1.61 -6.92 -15.35
C GLU A 151 -0.50 -7.84 -14.82
N PHE A 152 -0.80 -9.13 -14.69
CA PHE A 152 0.09 -10.17 -14.15
C PHE A 152 0.88 -10.84 -15.28
#